data_AF-A0A7C7AHS1-F1
#
_entry.id   AF-A0A7C7AHS1-F1
#
_cell.length_a   1.000
_cell.length_b   1.000
_cell.length_c   1.000
_cell.angle_alpha   90.00
_cell.angle_beta   90.00
_cell.angle_gamma   90.00
#
_symmetry.space_group_name_H-M   'P 1'
#
loop_
_entity.id
_entity.type
_entity.pdbx_description
1 polymer ?
#
loop_
_entity_poly.entity_id
_entity_poly.type
_entity_poly.pdbx_seq_one_letter_code
_entity_poly.pdbx_strand_id
1 'polypeptide(L)' 'NLRRPIYQKLAAYGHFGRDDLDLPWEKTDMAEVLKKYL' A
#
# COMPACT_ATOMS: atom_id res chain seq x y z
N ASN A 1 4.28 7.34 -6.34
CA ASN A 1 5.70 7.24 -5.91
C ASN A 1 6.20 5.79 -5.99
N LEU A 2 6.41 5.28 -7.22
CA LEU A 2 6.70 3.85 -7.45
C LEU A 2 8.05 3.57 -8.12
N ARG A 3 8.69 4.58 -8.73
CA ARG A 3 10.04 4.46 -9.33
C ARG A 3 11.11 4.46 -8.23
N ARG A 4 11.10 3.43 -7.39
CA ARG A 4 12.00 3.20 -6.25
C ARG A 4 12.28 1.70 -6.13
N PRO A 5 13.45 1.28 -5.61
CA PRO A 5 13.79 -0.13 -5.45
C PRO A 5 13.08 -0.75 -4.23
N ILE A 6 11.75 -0.82 -4.25
CA ILE A 6 10.93 -1.36 -3.13
C ILE A 6 10.44 -2.80 -3.37
N TYR A 7 10.75 -3.37 -4.53
CA TYR A 7 10.10 -4.60 -5.02
C TYR A 7 10.69 -5.91 -4.49
N GLN A 8 11.95 -5.91 -4.02
CA GLN A 8 12.62 -7.13 -3.55
C GLN A 8 11.86 -7.79 -2.38
N LYS A 9 11.31 -7.00 -1.46
CA LYS A 9 10.59 -7.49 -0.27
C LYS A 9 9.24 -8.13 -0.60
N LEU A 10 8.72 -7.91 -1.81
CA LEU A 10 7.44 -8.42 -2.29
C LEU A 10 7.56 -9.78 -2.98
N ALA A 11 8.79 -10.18 -3.35
CA ALA A 11 9.04 -11.42 -4.09
C ALA A 11 8.71 -12.68 -3.27
N ALA A 12 8.56 -12.55 -1.95
CA ALA A 12 8.17 -13.61 -1.04
C ALA A 12 7.13 -13.09 -0.04
N TYR A 13 6.30 -14.01 0.46
CA TYR A 13 5.26 -13.75 1.48
C TYR A 13 4.14 -12.81 1.02
N GLY A 14 3.97 -12.63 -0.30
CA GLY A 14 2.84 -11.92 -0.90
C GLY A 14 3.01 -10.41 -1.02
N HIS A 15 2.20 -9.82 -1.91
CA HIS A 15 2.23 -8.40 -2.28
C HIS A 15 1.28 -7.53 -1.45
N PHE A 16 0.30 -8.14 -0.78
CA PHE A 16 -0.81 -7.47 -0.10
C PHE A 16 -0.93 -7.86 1.38
N GLY A 17 -1.53 -6.99 2.18
CA GLY A 17 -1.79 -7.24 3.61
C GLY A 17 -0.50 -7.35 4.45
N ARG A 18 0.55 -6.66 4.00
CA ARG A 18 1.88 -6.68 4.62
C ARG A 18 2.07 -5.44 5.48
N ASP A 19 1.56 -5.49 6.71
CA ASP A 19 1.66 -4.40 7.69
C ASP A 19 3.11 -4.13 8.14
N ASP A 20 4.01 -5.09 7.92
CA ASP A 20 5.45 -4.95 8.17
C ASP A 20 6.19 -4.12 7.09
N LEU A 21 5.51 -3.76 6.00
CA LEU A 21 6.08 -3.00 4.88
C LEU A 21 5.29 -1.70 4.62
N ASP A 22 5.97 -0.55 4.48
CA ASP A 22 5.34 0.72 4.06
C ASP A 22 5.11 0.73 2.54
N LEU A 23 4.07 0.03 2.10
CA LEU A 23 3.68 -0.08 0.71
C LEU A 23 2.63 0.98 0.36
N PRO A 24 2.83 1.76 -0.72
CA PRO A 24 1.94 2.88 -1.02
C PRO A 24 0.52 2.44 -1.43
N TRP A 25 0.32 1.20 -1.88
CA TRP A 25 -1.00 0.67 -2.26
C TRP A 25 -1.78 0.06 -1.09
N GLU A 26 -1.14 -0.18 0.06
CA GLU A 26 -1.82 -0.62 1.28
C GLU A 26 -2.41 0.58 2.07
N LYS A 27 -2.11 1.81 1.66
CA LYS A 27 -2.59 3.01 2.34
C LYS A 27 -4.08 3.22 2.10
N THR A 28 -4.82 3.45 3.18
CA THR A 28 -6.26 3.75 3.18
C THR A 28 -6.54 5.23 3.49
N ASP A 29 -5.59 6.10 3.17
CA ASP A 29 -5.64 7.55 3.42
C ASP A 29 -6.82 8.26 2.74
N MET A 30 -7.32 7.70 1.64
CA MET A 30 -8.50 8.21 0.93
C MET A 30 -9.84 7.72 1.50
N ALA A 31 -9.86 6.82 2.49
CA ALA A 31 -11.10 6.22 2.98
C ALA A 31 -12.10 7.25 3.53
N GLU A 32 -11.63 8.18 4.39
CA GLU A 32 -12.49 9.22 4.97
C GLU A 32 -12.96 10.24 3.92
N VAL A 33 -12.15 10.50 2.91
CA VAL A 33 -12.51 11.38 1.80
C VAL A 33 -13.66 10.74 1.01
N LEU A 34 -13.52 9.47 0.63
CA LEU A 34 -14.54 8.72 -0.09
C LEU A 34 -15.84 8.59 0.71
N LYS A 35 -15.75 8.36 2.03
CA LYS A 35 -16.91 8.29 2.92
C LYS A 35 -17.71 9.60 2.98
N LYS A 36 -17.06 10.75 2.82
CA LYS A 36 -17.72 12.07 2.77
C LYS A 36 -18.40 12.37 1.44
N TYR A 37 -17.94 11.74 0.36
CA TYR A 37 -18.50 11.93 -0.99
C TYR A 37 -19.80 11.14 -1.22
N LEU A 38 -20.10 10.15 -0.37
CA LEU A 38 -21.30 9.30 -0.41
C LEU A 38 -22.37 9.82 0.54
#